data_AF-A0A4V5TIC9-F1
#
_entry.id   AF-A0A4V5TIC9-F1
#
_cell.length_a   1.000
_cell.length_b   1.000
_cell.length_c   1.000
_cell.angle_alpha   90.00
_cell.angle_beta   90.00
_cell.angle_gamma   90.00
#
_symmetry.space_group_name_H-M   'P 1'
#
loop_
_entity.id
_entity.type
_entity.pdbx_description
1 polymer ?
#
loop_
_entity_poly.entity_id
_entity_poly.type
_entity_poly.pdbx_seq_one_letter_code
_entity_poly.pdbx_strand_id
1 'polypeptide(L)'
;MSLLLYHAYLPENHTHFVSEEQVMQEGIQYFTKSNNRYSNGGRVKIEKTESLRPFGIPEWVNFKEAIGVDIANRFFKSFCFPVFTDKTLVFDSEISISIYDQAFYDDFKDFDEEALNFDTGESIEHWIKLYWNSMVTLQEYLLKRPYPKPEILVFESIPKEIIRVCEEKS
;
A
#
# COMPACT_ATOMS: atom_id res chain seq x y z
N MET A 1 1.92 24.26 6.68
CA MET A 1 1.19 23.51 5.64
C MET A 1 0.80 22.17 6.24
N SER A 2 -0.46 21.76 6.11
CA SER A 2 -0.88 20.39 6.46
C SER A 2 -0.26 19.42 5.47
N LEU A 3 0.27 18.28 5.95
CA LEU A 3 0.73 17.21 5.07
C LEU A 3 -0.46 16.66 4.28
N LEU A 4 -0.29 16.52 2.97
CA LEU A 4 -1.25 15.88 2.08
C LEU A 4 -0.77 14.47 1.73
N LEU A 5 -1.72 13.56 1.58
CA LEU A 5 -1.54 12.23 1.01
C LEU A 5 -2.15 12.23 -0.39
N TYR A 6 -1.62 11.36 -1.25
CA TYR A 6 -1.98 11.28 -2.66
C TYR A 6 -2.41 9.85 -3.00
N HIS A 7 -3.55 9.73 -3.68
CA HIS A 7 -4.06 8.49 -4.23
C HIS A 7 -4.18 8.61 -5.76
N ALA A 8 -3.91 7.51 -6.47
CA ALA A 8 -3.75 7.51 -7.90
C ALA A 8 -5.04 7.96 -8.61
N TYR A 9 -4.91 8.96 -9.48
CA TYR A 9 -5.89 9.25 -10.52
C TYR A 9 -5.32 8.70 -11.82
N LEU A 10 -5.88 7.58 -12.29
CA LEU A 10 -5.40 6.88 -13.48
C LEU A 10 -6.15 7.38 -14.74
N PRO A 11 -5.55 7.29 -15.94
CA PRO A 11 -6.24 7.61 -17.18
C PRO A 11 -7.44 6.68 -17.46
N GLU A 12 -8.44 7.16 -18.20
CA GLU A 12 -9.67 6.39 -18.52
C GLU A 12 -9.41 5.07 -19.25
N ASN A 13 -8.33 4.99 -20.05
CA ASN A 13 -7.93 3.79 -20.76
C ASN A 13 -7.18 2.77 -19.87
N HIS A 14 -6.91 3.11 -18.60
CA HIS A 14 -6.20 2.23 -17.69
C HIS A 14 -7.16 1.22 -17.06
N THR A 15 -6.75 -0.06 -16.98
CA THR A 15 -7.59 -1.13 -16.42
C THR A 15 -8.08 -0.81 -15.01
N HIS A 16 -7.29 -0.10 -14.20
CA HIS A 16 -7.64 0.27 -12.83
C HIS A 16 -8.27 1.67 -12.66
N PHE A 17 -8.76 2.27 -13.76
CA PHE A 17 -9.44 3.55 -13.73
C PHE A 17 -10.64 3.57 -12.79
N VAL A 18 -10.81 4.71 -12.10
CA VAL A 18 -11.99 5.10 -11.34
C VAL A 18 -12.32 6.54 -11.72
N SER A 19 -13.60 6.84 -11.96
CA SER A 19 -13.99 8.21 -12.33
C SER A 19 -13.87 9.16 -11.14
N GLU A 20 -13.58 10.43 -11.43
CA GLU A 20 -13.60 11.50 -10.43
C GLU A 20 -14.97 11.58 -9.75
N GLU A 21 -16.05 11.48 -10.53
CA GLU A 21 -17.42 11.49 -10.02
C GLU A 21 -17.64 10.41 -8.97
N GLN A 22 -17.21 9.17 -9.23
CA GLN A 22 -17.36 8.08 -8.27
C GLN A 22 -16.61 8.39 -6.97
N VAL A 23 -15.35 8.82 -7.05
CA VAL A 23 -14.55 9.17 -5.87
C VAL A 23 -15.17 10.32 -5.08
N MET A 24 -15.71 11.33 -5.76
CA MET A 24 -16.36 12.47 -5.11
C MET A 24 -17.74 12.12 -4.52
N GLN A 25 -18.37 11.02 -4.93
CA GLN A 25 -19.65 10.55 -4.38
C GLN A 25 -19.48 9.56 -3.22
N GLU A 26 -18.47 8.69 -3.30
CA GLU A 26 -18.29 7.52 -2.43
C GLU A 26 -17.08 7.63 -1.48
N GLY A 27 -16.17 8.56 -1.76
CA GLY A 27 -14.83 8.57 -1.16
C GLY A 27 -13.91 7.54 -1.80
N ILE A 28 -12.76 7.27 -1.17
CA ILE A 28 -11.88 6.17 -1.57
C ILE A 28 -12.05 5.05 -0.56
N GLN A 29 -12.42 3.89 -1.06
CA GLN A 29 -12.70 2.68 -0.29
C GLN A 29 -11.64 1.63 -0.60
N TYR A 30 -11.50 0.60 0.25
CA TYR A 30 -10.52 -0.48 0.02
C TYR A 30 -10.75 -1.25 -1.29
N PHE A 31 -12.00 -1.29 -1.75
CA PHE A 31 -12.40 -1.92 -3.01
C PHE A 31 -12.35 -0.97 -4.21
N THR A 32 -11.99 0.30 -4.04
CA THR A 32 -11.81 1.24 -5.15
C THR A 32 -10.72 0.71 -6.09
N LYS A 33 -11.02 0.65 -7.38
CA LYS A 33 -10.21 -0.06 -8.37
C LYS A 33 -8.77 0.47 -8.47
N SER A 34 -8.57 1.77 -8.30
CA SER A 34 -7.25 2.42 -8.30
C SER A 34 -6.33 1.94 -7.19
N ASN A 35 -6.86 1.31 -6.12
CA ASN A 35 -6.06 0.70 -5.07
C ASN A 35 -5.11 -0.40 -5.60
N ASN A 36 -5.47 -1.05 -6.72
CA ASN A 36 -4.60 -2.04 -7.38
C ASN A 36 -3.30 -1.44 -7.97
N ARG A 37 -3.14 -0.12 -7.96
CA ARG A 37 -1.88 0.54 -8.33
C ARG A 37 -0.81 0.45 -7.24
N TYR A 38 -1.21 0.19 -6.01
CA TYR A 38 -0.36 0.24 -4.83
C TYR A 38 0.10 -1.15 -4.41
N SER A 39 1.31 -1.23 -3.89
CA SER A 39 1.79 -2.43 -3.22
C SER A 39 1.08 -2.58 -1.87
N ASN A 40 0.90 -3.82 -1.46
CA ASN A 40 0.40 -4.19 -0.14
C ASN A 40 1.00 -5.56 0.20
N GLY A 41 2.25 -5.53 0.69
CA GLY A 41 3.00 -6.75 1.00
C GLY A 41 2.25 -7.68 1.96
N GLY A 42 1.56 -7.10 2.94
CA GLY A 42 0.76 -7.86 3.90
C GLY A 42 -0.39 -8.66 3.29
N ARG A 43 -0.90 -8.26 2.11
CA ARG A 43 -2.01 -8.94 1.44
C ARG A 43 -1.60 -10.12 0.56
N VAL A 44 -0.33 -10.22 0.16
CA VAL A 44 0.15 -11.18 -0.85
C VAL A 44 -0.10 -12.64 -0.42
N LYS A 45 0.26 -13.00 0.81
CA LYS A 45 -0.02 -14.32 1.42
C LYS A 45 -0.79 -14.13 2.73
N ILE A 46 -2.00 -13.60 2.63
CA ILE A 46 -2.76 -13.08 3.78
C ILE A 46 -2.91 -14.09 4.92
N GLU A 47 -3.11 -15.38 4.64
CA GLU A 47 -3.23 -16.42 5.67
C GLU A 47 -1.93 -16.53 6.49
N LYS A 48 -0.76 -16.49 5.82
CA LYS A 48 0.54 -16.51 6.49
C LYS A 48 0.80 -15.19 7.23
N THR A 49 0.49 -14.05 6.61
CA THR A 49 0.62 -12.73 7.24
C THR A 49 -0.14 -12.65 8.56
N GLU A 50 -1.39 -13.12 8.57
CA GLU A 50 -2.23 -13.15 9.76
C GLU A 50 -1.74 -14.15 10.80
N SER A 51 -1.26 -15.33 10.37
CA SER A 51 -0.69 -16.33 11.30
C SER A 51 0.59 -15.85 12.01
N LEU A 52 1.31 -14.91 11.39
CA LEU A 52 2.56 -14.32 11.87
C LEU A 52 2.37 -12.94 12.52
N ARG A 53 1.12 -12.47 12.65
CA ARG A 53 0.79 -11.18 13.25
C ARG A 53 1.39 -11.09 14.67
N PRO A 54 2.23 -10.08 14.95
CA PRO A 54 2.76 -9.87 16.30
C PRO A 54 1.66 -9.62 17.34
N PHE A 55 1.93 -10.00 18.59
CA PHE A 55 1.03 -9.69 19.69
C PHE A 55 0.91 -8.18 19.90
N GLY A 56 -0.32 -7.70 20.16
CA GLY A 56 -0.59 -6.29 20.44
C GLY A 56 -0.83 -5.41 19.20
N ILE A 57 -0.75 -5.97 18.00
CA ILE A 57 -1.19 -5.27 16.79
C ILE A 57 -2.71 -5.06 16.84
N PRO A 58 -3.22 -3.84 16.67
CA PRO A 58 -4.66 -3.57 16.71
C PRO A 58 -5.43 -4.32 15.62
N GLU A 59 -6.66 -4.72 15.91
CA GLU A 59 -7.53 -5.45 14.96
C GLU A 59 -7.85 -4.65 13.70
N TRP A 60 -7.86 -3.32 13.79
CA TRP A 60 -8.11 -2.44 12.64
C TRP A 60 -6.99 -2.49 11.59
N VAL A 61 -5.81 -3.03 11.92
CA VAL A 61 -4.75 -3.29 10.93
C VAL A 61 -5.16 -4.51 10.11
N ASN A 62 -5.97 -4.29 9.08
CA ASN A 62 -6.48 -5.32 8.18
C ASN A 62 -5.98 -5.09 6.76
N PHE A 63 -5.00 -5.89 6.31
CA PHE A 63 -4.43 -5.74 4.97
C PHE A 63 -5.41 -6.03 3.82
N LYS A 64 -6.54 -6.69 4.08
CA LYS A 64 -7.61 -6.86 3.08
C LYS A 64 -8.34 -5.55 2.79
N GLU A 65 -8.32 -4.62 3.74
CA GLU A 65 -9.07 -3.36 3.72
C GLU A 65 -8.16 -2.12 3.66
N ALA A 66 -6.86 -2.31 3.48
CA ALA A 66 -5.90 -1.21 3.38
C ALA A 66 -6.02 -0.46 2.04
N ILE A 67 -5.85 0.87 2.11
CA ILE A 67 -5.82 1.77 0.95
C ILE A 67 -4.40 2.32 0.79
N GLY A 68 -3.80 2.12 -0.38
CA GLY A 68 -2.48 2.64 -0.69
C GLY A 68 -2.49 4.13 -1.03
N VAL A 69 -1.48 4.84 -0.54
CA VAL A 69 -1.29 6.30 -0.75
C VAL A 69 0.19 6.63 -0.86
N ASP A 70 0.52 7.83 -1.33
CA ASP A 70 1.86 8.41 -1.35
C ASP A 70 1.90 9.72 -0.55
N ILE A 71 3.06 10.09 -0.01
CA ILE A 71 3.32 11.41 0.62
C ILE A 71 3.71 12.51 -0.38
N ALA A 72 3.92 12.12 -1.64
CA ALA A 72 4.25 13.02 -2.73
C ALA A 72 3.38 12.69 -3.94
N ASN A 73 3.00 13.72 -4.71
CA ASN A 73 2.31 13.47 -5.95
C ASN A 73 3.28 12.84 -6.96
N ARG A 74 3.01 11.62 -7.39
CA ARG A 74 3.81 10.88 -8.39
C ARG A 74 3.16 10.86 -9.78
N PHE A 75 2.02 11.52 -9.92
CA PHE A 75 1.19 11.48 -11.11
C PHE A 75 0.88 12.90 -11.59
N PHE A 76 0.65 13.04 -12.89
CA PHE A 76 0.20 14.32 -13.46
C PHE A 76 -1.09 14.82 -12.80
N LYS A 77 -2.01 13.88 -12.47
CA LYS A 77 -3.25 14.11 -11.74
C LYS A 77 -3.35 13.08 -10.62
N SER A 78 -3.80 13.49 -9.43
CA SER A 78 -4.01 12.63 -8.27
C SER A 78 -5.23 13.08 -7.47
N PHE A 79 -5.85 12.15 -6.75
CA PHE A 79 -6.71 12.49 -5.63
C PHE A 79 -5.81 12.84 -4.43
N CYS A 80 -6.08 13.93 -3.74
CA CYS A 80 -5.29 14.38 -2.61
C CYS A 80 -6.17 14.79 -1.44
N PHE A 81 -5.70 14.55 -0.23
CA PHE A 81 -6.43 14.82 1.02
C PHE A 81 -5.45 15.01 2.18
N PRO A 82 -5.79 15.79 3.22
CA PRO A 82 -4.97 15.90 4.41
C PRO A 82 -4.93 14.56 5.17
N VAL A 83 -3.87 14.35 5.95
CA VAL A 83 -3.87 13.28 6.97
C VAL A 83 -5.05 13.51 7.92
N PHE A 84 -5.95 12.53 8.02
CA PHE A 84 -7.20 12.65 8.78
C PHE A 84 -7.37 11.58 9.86
N THR A 85 -6.53 10.56 9.87
CA THR A 85 -6.61 9.40 10.78
C THR A 85 -5.22 8.98 11.25
N ASP A 86 -5.13 8.46 12.48
CA ASP A 86 -3.94 7.84 13.05
C ASP A 86 -3.74 6.39 12.56
N LYS A 87 -4.74 5.82 11.87
CA LYS A 87 -4.69 4.50 11.21
C LYS A 87 -3.92 4.50 9.89
N THR A 88 -2.92 5.37 9.78
CA THR A 88 -2.01 5.42 8.63
C THR A 88 -0.65 4.86 9.06
N LEU A 89 -0.31 3.69 8.52
CA LEU A 89 0.94 3.00 8.81
C LEU A 89 1.83 3.00 7.57
N VAL A 90 3.12 2.93 7.83
CA VAL A 90 4.16 2.90 6.81
C VAL A 90 4.98 1.62 6.98
N PHE A 91 5.27 0.98 5.86
CA PHE A 91 6.06 -0.24 5.76
C PHE A 91 7.22 -0.02 4.78
N ASP A 92 8.25 -0.85 4.87
CA ASP A 92 9.36 -0.83 3.92
C ASP A 92 8.94 -1.50 2.60
N SER A 93 8.86 -0.71 1.52
CA SER A 93 8.42 -1.23 0.22
C SER A 93 9.42 -2.19 -0.42
N GLU A 94 10.71 -2.15 -0.06
CA GLU A 94 11.68 -3.14 -0.56
C GLU A 94 11.34 -4.53 -0.01
N ILE A 95 10.88 -4.61 1.25
CA ILE A 95 10.41 -5.87 1.84
C ILE A 95 9.12 -6.32 1.15
N SER A 96 8.20 -5.41 0.85
CA SER A 96 7.00 -5.75 0.06
C SER A 96 7.37 -6.42 -1.27
N ILE A 97 8.35 -5.86 -1.99
CA ILE A 97 8.83 -6.45 -3.26
C ILE A 97 9.37 -7.86 -3.03
N SER A 98 10.20 -8.08 -2.02
CA SER A 98 10.70 -9.44 -1.69
C SER A 98 9.57 -10.42 -1.34
N ILE A 99 8.48 -9.96 -0.71
CA ILE A 99 7.29 -10.78 -0.47
C ILE A 99 6.64 -11.18 -1.81
N TYR A 100 6.47 -10.25 -2.74
CA TYR A 100 5.90 -10.55 -4.07
C TYR A 100 6.78 -11.55 -4.83
N ASP A 101 8.09 -11.31 -4.88
CA ASP A 101 9.05 -12.16 -5.60
C ASP A 101 9.06 -13.57 -5.00
N GLN A 102 9.21 -13.69 -3.68
CA GLN A 102 9.23 -15.00 -3.02
C GLN A 102 7.89 -15.73 -3.14
N ALA A 103 6.76 -15.01 -3.08
CA ALA A 103 5.44 -15.60 -3.29
C ALA A 103 5.29 -16.16 -4.71
N PHE A 104 5.77 -15.43 -5.72
CA PHE A 104 5.78 -15.88 -7.10
C PHE A 104 6.66 -17.12 -7.27
N TYR A 105 7.88 -17.09 -6.74
CA TYR A 105 8.76 -18.26 -6.74
C TYR A 105 8.09 -19.48 -6.08
N ASP A 106 7.55 -19.33 -4.86
CA ASP A 106 6.94 -20.44 -4.12
C ASP A 106 5.76 -21.07 -4.86
N ASP A 107 4.97 -20.26 -5.58
CA ASP A 107 3.79 -20.72 -6.31
C ASP A 107 4.13 -21.38 -7.66
N PHE A 108 5.22 -20.97 -8.30
CA PHE A 108 5.48 -21.30 -9.71
C PHE A 108 6.79 -22.03 -10.01
N LYS A 109 7.73 -22.14 -9.06
CA LYS A 109 9.05 -22.76 -9.28
C LYS A 109 9.06 -24.17 -9.87
N ASP A 110 7.99 -24.94 -9.67
CA ASP A 110 7.86 -26.30 -10.19
C ASP A 110 7.25 -26.36 -11.62
N PHE A 111 6.74 -25.22 -12.12
CA PHE A 111 5.95 -25.14 -13.36
C PHE A 111 6.44 -24.07 -14.35
N ASP A 112 7.20 -23.08 -13.87
CA ASP A 112 7.70 -21.96 -14.65
C ASP A 112 9.18 -21.73 -14.33
N GLU A 113 10.05 -21.93 -15.32
CA GLU A 113 11.49 -21.71 -15.17
C GLU A 113 11.81 -20.23 -14.88
N GLU A 114 10.97 -19.29 -15.35
CA GLU A 114 11.15 -17.86 -15.06
C GLU A 114 11.00 -17.57 -13.57
N ALA A 115 10.21 -18.37 -12.83
CA ALA A 115 9.99 -18.21 -11.40
C ALA A 115 11.28 -18.34 -10.59
N LEU A 116 12.28 -19.10 -11.09
CA LEU A 116 13.59 -19.24 -10.43
C LEU A 116 14.33 -17.90 -10.31
N ASN A 117 14.05 -16.93 -11.19
CA ASN A 117 14.64 -15.58 -11.11
C ASN A 117 14.09 -14.74 -9.97
N PHE A 118 13.00 -15.19 -9.33
CA PHE A 118 12.33 -14.50 -8.23
C PHE A 118 12.63 -15.16 -6.88
N ASP A 119 13.51 -16.17 -6.84
CA ASP A 119 14.00 -16.74 -5.58
C ASP A 119 14.80 -15.67 -4.83
N THR A 120 14.30 -15.28 -3.67
CA THR A 120 14.96 -14.30 -2.81
C THR A 120 16.03 -14.93 -1.92
N GLY A 121 16.11 -16.27 -1.89
CA GLY A 121 17.00 -17.04 -1.02
C GLY A 121 16.51 -17.21 0.42
N GLU A 122 15.35 -16.63 0.76
CA GLU A 122 14.74 -16.66 2.10
C GLU A 122 13.30 -17.16 2.02
N SER A 123 12.74 -17.65 3.13
CA SER A 123 11.36 -18.13 3.15
C SER A 123 10.35 -16.98 3.13
N ILE A 124 9.13 -17.22 2.64
CA ILE A 124 8.07 -16.21 2.70
C ILE A 124 7.76 -15.75 4.14
N GLU A 125 7.88 -16.64 5.13
CA GLU A 125 7.72 -16.29 6.56
C GLU A 125 8.81 -15.35 7.06
N HIS A 126 10.04 -15.45 6.55
CA HIS A 126 11.13 -14.52 6.85
C HIS A 126 10.70 -13.11 6.47
N TRP A 127 10.31 -12.92 5.21
CA TRP A 127 9.94 -11.61 4.68
C TRP A 127 8.70 -11.03 5.36
N ILE A 128 7.68 -11.86 5.62
CA ILE A 128 6.48 -11.42 6.34
C ILE A 128 6.82 -10.92 7.76
N LYS A 129 7.74 -11.60 8.48
CA LYS A 129 8.18 -11.14 9.81
C LYS A 129 8.93 -9.81 9.72
N LEU A 130 9.82 -9.65 8.74
CA LEU A 130 10.51 -8.38 8.52
C LEU A 130 9.53 -7.26 8.15
N TYR A 131 8.52 -7.56 7.35
CA TYR A 131 7.50 -6.59 6.95
C TYR A 131 6.70 -6.10 8.17
N TRP A 132 6.23 -7.02 9.02
CA TRP A 132 5.61 -6.65 10.30
C TRP A 132 6.55 -5.80 11.18
N ASN A 133 7.83 -6.14 11.26
CA ASN A 133 8.82 -5.39 12.04
C ASN A 133 9.16 -4.00 11.45
N SER A 134 8.91 -3.79 10.15
CA SER A 134 9.13 -2.50 9.48
C SER A 134 8.03 -1.47 9.72
N MET A 135 6.90 -1.92 10.28
CA MET A 135 5.71 -1.12 10.52
C MET A 135 6.01 0.03 11.49
N VAL A 136 5.75 1.26 11.04
CA VAL A 136 5.80 2.46 11.87
C VAL A 136 4.58 3.34 11.60
N THR A 137 4.27 4.25 12.51
CA THR A 137 3.25 5.27 12.20
C THR A 137 3.75 6.25 11.13
N LEU A 138 2.84 6.88 10.39
CA LEU A 138 3.21 7.93 9.44
C LEU A 138 4.03 9.05 10.10
N GLN A 139 3.68 9.43 11.34
CA GLN A 139 4.36 10.50 12.06
C GLN A 139 5.80 10.11 12.42
N GLU A 140 6.04 8.88 12.88
CA GLU A 140 7.39 8.36 13.12
C GLU A 140 8.21 8.25 11.84
N TYR A 141 7.59 7.81 10.74
CA TYR A 141 8.26 7.73 9.45
C TYR A 141 8.75 9.11 8.99
N LEU A 142 7.92 10.15 9.10
CA LEU A 142 8.30 11.51 8.70
C LEU A 142 9.46 12.08 9.53
N LEU A 143 9.56 11.67 10.80
CA LEU A 143 10.60 12.13 11.72
C LEU A 143 11.92 11.37 11.53
N LYS A 144 11.87 10.04 11.39
CA LYS A 144 13.07 9.18 11.41
C LYS A 144 13.50 8.70 10.03
N ARG A 145 12.56 8.60 9.08
CA ARG A 145 12.73 8.01 7.73
C ARG A 145 13.58 6.72 7.76
N PRO A 146 13.13 5.68 8.47
CA PRO A 146 13.91 4.46 8.70
C PRO A 146 14.33 3.72 7.42
N TYR A 147 13.62 3.92 6.32
CA TYR A 147 13.90 3.35 5.01
C TYR A 147 13.55 4.35 3.88
N PRO A 148 14.21 4.26 2.71
CA PRO A 148 14.13 5.26 1.66
C PRO A 148 12.82 5.21 0.86
N LYS A 149 12.22 4.03 0.69
CA LYS A 149 11.01 3.85 -0.12
C LYS A 149 9.86 3.32 0.75
N PRO A 150 8.88 4.17 1.09
CA PRO A 150 7.75 3.75 1.92
C PRO A 150 6.65 3.10 1.09
N GLU A 151 6.03 2.06 1.64
CA GLU A 151 4.66 1.65 1.32
C GLU A 151 3.73 2.25 2.39
N ILE A 152 2.81 3.12 2.00
CA ILE A 152 1.93 3.82 2.94
C ILE A 152 0.51 3.30 2.78
N LEU A 153 -0.05 2.79 3.86
CA LEU A 153 -1.36 2.18 3.90
C LEU A 153 -2.25 2.89 4.92
N VAL A 154 -3.43 3.32 4.48
CA VAL A 154 -4.51 3.83 5.33
C VAL A 154 -5.49 2.69 5.60
N PHE A 155 -5.72 2.37 6.86
CA PHE A 155 -6.61 1.29 7.29
C PHE A 155 -8.02 1.81 7.66
N GLU A 156 -8.46 2.83 6.91
CA GLU A 156 -9.74 3.49 7.07
C GLU A 156 -10.15 4.14 5.75
N SER A 157 -11.44 4.06 5.39
CA SER A 157 -11.97 4.68 4.19
C SER A 157 -11.75 6.19 4.21
N ILE A 158 -11.36 6.75 3.06
CA ILE A 158 -11.09 8.18 2.93
C ILE A 158 -12.40 8.90 2.60
N PRO A 159 -12.89 9.81 3.46
CA PRO A 159 -14.16 10.50 3.24
C PRO A 159 -14.09 11.42 2.02
N LYS A 160 -15.15 11.46 1.21
CA LYS A 160 -15.24 12.34 0.03
C LYS A 160 -15.08 13.82 0.37
N GLU A 161 -15.51 14.24 1.56
CA GLU A 161 -15.53 15.64 1.99
C GLU A 161 -14.13 16.25 2.09
N ILE A 162 -13.09 15.41 2.22
CA ILE A 162 -11.70 15.84 2.35
C ILE A 162 -10.88 15.63 1.07
N ILE A 163 -11.45 14.96 0.05
CA ILE A 163 -10.76 14.65 -1.20
C ILE A 163 -10.84 15.85 -2.15
N ARG A 164 -9.74 16.09 -2.85
CA ARG A 164 -9.64 17.05 -3.95
C ARG A 164 -8.82 16.45 -5.08
N VAL A 165 -8.91 17.05 -6.25
CA VAL A 165 -7.97 16.77 -7.33
C VAL A 165 -6.76 17.67 -7.20
N CYS A 166 -5.58 17.08 -7.26
CA CYS A 166 -4.30 17.76 -7.36
C CYS A 166 -3.66 17.47 -8.71
N GLU A 167 -3.20 18.50 -9.39
CA GLU A 167 -2.46 18.40 -10.64
C GLU A 167 -1.04 18.92 -10.43
N GLU A 168 -0.07 18.24 -11.04
CA GLU A 168 1.30 18.77 -11.11
C GLU A 168 1.29 19.96 -12.07
N LYS A 169 1.69 21.14 -11.59
CA LYS A 169 1.81 22.32 -12.45
C LYS A 169 2.97 22.06 -13.41
N SER A 170 2.65 21.88 -14.69
CA SER A 170 3.62 21.86 -15.79
C SER A 170 4.40 23.16 -15.88
#